data_AF-X1E4C4-F1
#
_entry.id   AF-X1E4C4-F1
#
_cell.length_a   1.000
_cell.length_b   1.000
_cell.length_c   1.000
_cell.angle_alpha   90.00
_cell.angle_beta   90.00
_cell.angle_gamma   90.00
#
_symmetry.space_group_name_H-M   'P 1'
#
loop_
_entity.id
_entity.type
_entity.pdbx_description
1 polymer ?
#
loop_
_entity_poly.entity_id
_entity_poly.type
_entity_poly.pdbx_seq_one_letter_code
_entity_poly.pdbx_strand_id
1 'polypeptide(L)'
;AIPILPVYSGELQGRALAMKVESYGGNAEPVEDEQAELVCEAPFPSQPIYFWGDDDNMTKYKAAYFDYYKDVGKMVWRHGDYIVIHSDTGGITFWGRSDAVI
;
A
#
# COMPACT_ATOMS: atom_id res chain seq x y z
N ALA A 1 11.79 3.16 10.76
CA ALA A 1 12.02 2.16 11.81
C ALA A 1 11.24 2.56 13.05
N ILE A 2 10.58 1.61 13.71
CA ILE A 2 9.88 1.83 14.98
C ILE A 2 10.72 1.12 16.04
N PRO A 3 11.79 1.76 16.58
CA PRO A 3 12.85 1.07 17.30
C PRO A 3 12.41 0.48 18.65
N ILE A 4 11.20 0.80 19.10
CA ILE A 4 10.62 0.37 20.37
C ILE A 4 9.76 -0.89 20.26
N LEU A 5 9.48 -1.39 19.05
CA LEU A 5 8.72 -2.62 18.86
C LEU A 5 9.65 -3.85 18.82
N PRO A 6 9.14 -5.05 19.13
CA PRO A 6 9.87 -6.29 18.86
C PRO A 6 10.24 -6.43 17.38
N VAL A 7 11.20 -7.31 17.09
CA VAL A 7 11.62 -7.65 15.74
C VAL A 7 11.33 -9.12 15.49
N TYR A 8 10.67 -9.42 14.37
CA TYR A 8 10.37 -10.76 13.91
C TYR A 8 11.04 -11.00 12.55
N SER A 9 11.54 -12.21 12.33
CA SER A 9 12.26 -12.53 11.09
C SER A 9 11.32 -12.48 9.89
N GLY A 10 11.67 -11.69 8.87
CA GLY A 10 10.87 -11.55 7.64
C GLY A 10 9.73 -10.53 7.74
N GLU A 11 9.65 -9.78 8.84
CA GLU A 11 8.63 -8.75 9.06
C GLU A 11 9.26 -7.36 9.17
N LEU A 12 8.63 -6.39 8.52
CA LEU A 12 8.77 -4.99 8.87
C LEU A 12 7.93 -4.73 10.14
N GLN A 13 8.55 -4.19 11.19
CA GLN A 13 8.00 -4.15 12.56
C GLN A 13 6.61 -3.49 12.73
N GLY A 14 6.18 -2.67 11.77
CA GLY A 14 4.87 -2.07 11.78
C GLY A 14 4.73 -0.89 10.82
N ARG A 15 3.50 -0.42 10.65
CA ARG A 15 3.14 0.70 9.77
C ARG A 15 3.82 2.00 10.21
N ALA A 16 4.39 2.73 9.26
CA ALA A 16 5.02 4.01 9.56
C ALA A 16 4.01 5.04 10.08
N LEU A 17 4.43 5.90 11.01
CA LEU A 17 3.60 7.00 11.48
C LEU A 17 3.16 7.89 10.31
N ALA A 18 1.90 8.34 10.34
CA ALA A 18 1.28 9.14 9.30
C ALA A 18 1.12 8.45 7.93
N MET A 19 1.27 7.12 7.87
CA MET A 19 0.88 6.32 6.72
C MET A 19 -0.26 5.38 7.12
N LYS A 20 -1.48 5.65 6.63
CA LYS A 20 -2.66 4.80 6.87
C LYS A 20 -2.62 3.59 5.93
N VAL A 21 -1.64 2.72 6.16
CA VAL A 21 -1.37 1.54 5.34
C VAL A 21 -2.33 0.42 5.70
N GLU A 22 -2.99 -0.14 4.70
CA GLU A 22 -3.82 -1.34 4.84
C GLU A 22 -3.45 -2.37 3.76
N SER A 23 -3.87 -3.61 3.98
CA SER A 23 -3.80 -4.69 2.98
C SER A 23 -5.21 -4.92 2.43
N TYR A 24 -5.45 -4.66 1.15
CA TYR A 24 -6.77 -4.80 0.54
C TYR A 24 -6.94 -6.18 -0.10
N GLY A 25 -7.88 -6.96 0.42
CA GLY A 25 -8.28 -8.26 -0.11
C GLY A 25 -9.12 -8.15 -1.40
N GLY A 26 -9.65 -9.28 -1.86
CA GLY A 26 -10.39 -9.36 -3.13
C GLY A 26 -11.61 -8.44 -3.25
N ASN A 27 -12.21 -8.04 -2.12
CA ASN A 27 -13.35 -7.10 -2.09
C ASN A 27 -12.92 -5.63 -1.95
N ALA A 28 -11.63 -5.32 -2.11
CA ALA A 28 -11.04 -4.00 -1.87
C ALA A 28 -11.28 -3.48 -0.45
N GLU A 29 -11.36 -4.36 0.56
CA GLU A 29 -11.49 -4.01 1.97
C GLU A 29 -10.26 -4.45 2.76
N PRO A 30 -9.93 -3.77 3.88
CA PRO A 30 -8.82 -4.16 4.75
C PRO A 30 -8.96 -5.60 5.24
N VAL A 31 -7.87 -6.36 5.13
CA VAL A 31 -7.72 -7.72 5.66
C VAL A 31 -6.39 -7.84 6.43
N GLU A 32 -6.35 -8.75 7.40
CA GLU A 32 -5.14 -9.16 8.13
C GLU A 32 -4.95 -10.68 7.95
N ASP A 33 -3.73 -11.16 8.17
CA ASP A 33 -3.33 -12.58 8.05
C ASP A 33 -3.57 -13.22 6.66
N GLU A 34 -3.74 -12.39 5.62
CA GLU A 34 -3.96 -12.79 4.23
C GLU A 34 -3.04 -11.97 3.29
N GLN A 35 -2.54 -12.60 2.23
CA GLN A 35 -1.76 -11.92 1.20
C GLN A 35 -2.69 -11.05 0.36
N ALA A 36 -2.47 -9.73 0.39
CA ALA A 36 -3.33 -8.75 -0.25
C ALA A 36 -2.55 -7.49 -0.70
N GLU A 37 -3.22 -6.58 -1.40
CA GLU A 37 -2.58 -5.40 -2.01
C GLU A 37 -2.22 -4.33 -0.97
N LEU A 38 -0.98 -3.84 -0.99
CA LEU A 38 -0.57 -2.70 -0.18
C LEU A 38 -1.25 -1.43 -0.68
N VAL A 39 -2.08 -0.84 0.18
CA VAL A 39 -2.70 0.47 -0.05
C VAL A 39 -2.38 1.46 1.06
N CYS A 40 -2.42 2.74 0.76
CA CYS A 40 -2.42 3.82 1.74
C CYS A 40 -3.69 4.66 1.57
N GLU A 41 -4.58 4.61 2.55
CA GLU A 41 -5.91 5.22 2.48
C GLU A 41 -5.91 6.74 2.71
N ALA A 42 -4.81 7.28 3.25
CA ALA A 42 -4.66 8.71 3.53
C ALA A 42 -3.43 9.28 2.81
N PRO A 43 -3.45 10.57 2.41
CA PRO A 43 -2.28 11.24 1.87
C PRO A 43 -1.18 11.33 2.93
N PHE A 44 0.07 11.28 2.48
CA PHE A 44 1.26 11.36 3.35
C PHE A 44 2.23 12.45 2.86
N PRO A 45 3.06 13.05 3.74
CA PRO A 45 3.81 14.28 3.42
C PRO A 45 4.76 14.18 2.22
N SER A 46 5.37 13.01 2.01
CA SER A 46 6.30 12.76 0.91
C SER A 46 5.64 12.17 -0.33
N GLN A 47 4.31 12.17 -0.39
CA GLN A 47 3.58 11.73 -1.57
C GLN A 47 3.91 12.65 -2.75
N PRO A 48 4.25 12.11 -3.94
CA PRO A 48 4.49 12.94 -5.11
C PRO A 48 3.28 13.82 -5.42
N ILE A 49 3.52 15.09 -5.77
CA ILE A 49 2.44 15.99 -6.16
C ILE A 49 1.95 15.72 -7.59
N TYR A 50 2.85 15.36 -8.51
CA TYR A 50 2.58 14.96 -9.90
C TYR A 50 3.85 14.35 -10.52
N PHE A 51 3.73 13.78 -11.72
CA PHE A 51 4.87 13.32 -12.51
C PHE A 51 5.34 14.38 -13.51
N TRP A 52 6.65 14.58 -13.60
CA TRP A 52 7.22 15.47 -14.63
C TRP A 52 6.92 14.94 -16.04
N GLY A 53 6.39 15.80 -16.91
CA GLY A 53 5.98 15.41 -18.28
C GLY A 53 4.68 14.59 -18.33
N ASP A 54 3.86 14.68 -17.29
CA ASP A 54 2.46 14.26 -17.32
C ASP A 54 1.56 15.40 -17.84
N ASP A 55 0.35 15.05 -18.29
CA ASP A 55 -0.63 16.04 -18.75
C ASP A 55 -1.31 16.78 -17.59
N ASP A 56 -2.08 17.83 -17.90
CA ASP A 56 -2.81 18.63 -16.90
C ASP A 56 -3.82 17.80 -16.08
N ASN A 57 -4.23 16.63 -16.58
CA ASN A 57 -5.12 15.71 -15.87
C ASN A 57 -4.37 14.71 -14.98
N MET A 58 -3.03 14.72 -15.01
CA MET A 58 -2.14 13.81 -14.28
C MET A 58 -2.41 12.34 -14.63
N THR A 59 -2.68 12.06 -15.92
CA THR A 59 -3.14 10.75 -16.37
C THR A 59 -2.17 9.63 -15.98
N LYS A 60 -0.85 9.82 -16.13
CA LYS A 60 0.15 8.78 -15.78
C LYS A 60 0.22 8.56 -14.27
N TYR A 61 0.19 9.64 -13.49
CA TYR A 61 0.26 9.56 -12.03
C TYR A 61 -0.98 8.87 -11.44
N LYS A 62 -2.18 9.20 -11.94
CA LYS A 62 -3.43 8.54 -11.53
C LYS A 62 -3.47 7.08 -11.95
N ALA A 63 -3.04 6.76 -13.17
CA ALA A 63 -2.95 5.38 -13.65
C ALA A 63 -1.98 4.54 -12.81
N ALA A 64 -0.86 5.11 -12.37
CA ALA A 64 0.14 4.40 -11.58
C ALA A 64 -0.35 4.00 -10.19
N TYR A 65 -1.16 4.83 -9.52
CA TYR A 65 -1.46 4.64 -8.09
C TYR A 65 -2.94 4.67 -7.69
N PHE A 66 -3.83 5.28 -8.46
CA PHE A 66 -5.20 5.58 -8.01
C PHE A 66 -6.30 4.93 -8.86
N ASP A 67 -6.02 4.55 -10.10
CA ASP A 67 -7.05 3.99 -10.99
C ASP A 67 -7.39 2.53 -10.65
N TYR A 68 -6.54 1.77 -9.93
CA TYR A 68 -6.74 0.34 -9.68
C TYR A 68 -8.06 -0.01 -8.98
N TYR A 69 -8.47 0.78 -7.97
CA TYR A 69 -9.73 0.58 -7.24
C TYR A 69 -10.83 1.57 -7.60
N LYS A 70 -10.65 2.31 -8.69
CA LYS A 70 -11.59 3.36 -9.11
C LYS A 70 -12.95 2.80 -9.52
N ASP A 71 -12.98 1.63 -10.15
CA ASP A 71 -14.22 0.98 -10.61
C ASP A 71 -15.12 0.54 -9.44
N VAL A 72 -14.53 0.31 -8.26
CA VAL A 72 -15.25 0.03 -7.00
C VAL A 72 -15.46 1.29 -6.16
N GLY A 73 -15.23 2.47 -6.74
CA GLY A 73 -15.49 3.77 -6.10
C GLY A 73 -14.44 4.20 -5.07
N LYS A 74 -13.28 3.54 -4.99
CA LYS A 74 -12.21 3.91 -4.07
C LYS A 74 -11.09 4.67 -4.79
N MET A 75 -10.73 5.83 -4.25
CA MET A 75 -9.60 6.63 -4.72
C MET A 75 -8.48 6.58 -3.68
N VAL A 76 -7.80 5.43 -3.60
CA VAL A 76 -6.74 5.14 -2.64
C VAL A 76 -5.42 4.92 -3.36
N TRP A 77 -4.29 5.21 -2.70
CA TRP A 77 -2.97 4.92 -3.25
C TRP A 77 -2.70 3.42 -3.16
N ARG A 78 -2.65 2.72 -4.29
CA ARG A 78 -2.18 1.32 -4.41
C ARG A 78 -0.71 1.32 -4.79
N HIS A 79 0.13 0.70 -3.99
CA HIS A 79 1.59 0.80 -4.16
C HIS A 79 2.18 -0.16 -5.21
N GLY A 80 1.49 -1.28 -5.46
CA GLY A 80 1.96 -2.32 -6.38
C GLY A 80 2.79 -3.41 -5.71
N ASP A 81 2.53 -3.69 -4.44
CA ASP A 81 3.17 -4.77 -3.69
C ASP A 81 2.12 -5.62 -2.99
N TYR A 82 2.35 -6.93 -2.95
CA TYR A 82 1.60 -7.84 -2.09
C TYR A 82 2.21 -7.86 -0.69
N ILE A 83 1.37 -7.69 0.33
CA ILE A 83 1.76 -7.77 1.73
C ILE A 83 0.82 -8.66 2.55
N VAL A 84 1.32 -9.13 3.69
CA VAL A 84 0.51 -9.67 4.79
C VAL A 84 0.75 -8.77 5.99
N ILE A 85 -0.33 -8.30 6.63
CA ILE A 85 -0.28 -7.65 7.93
C ILE A 85 -0.65 -8.71 8.97
N HIS A 86 0.27 -9.01 9.89
CA HIS A 86 0.09 -10.04 10.91
C HIS A 86 -0.64 -9.47 12.12
N SER A 87 -1.79 -10.04 12.48
CA SER A 87 -2.65 -9.52 13.55
C SER A 87 -2.05 -9.72 14.96
N ASP A 88 -1.16 -10.70 15.13
CA ASP A 88 -0.52 -11.04 16.39
C ASP A 88 0.70 -10.15 16.71
N THR A 89 1.49 -9.78 15.70
CA THR A 89 2.68 -8.94 15.85
C THR A 89 2.46 -7.48 15.45
N GLY A 90 1.48 -7.22 14.57
CA GLY A 90 1.31 -5.95 13.86
C GLY A 90 2.37 -5.70 12.77
N GLY A 91 3.24 -6.68 12.53
CA GLY A 91 4.30 -6.64 11.53
C GLY A 91 3.78 -6.87 10.12
N ILE A 92 4.63 -6.60 9.13
CA ILE A 92 4.27 -6.66 7.71
C ILE A 92 5.29 -7.50 6.94
N THR A 93 4.84 -8.55 6.27
CA THR A 93 5.67 -9.32 5.33
C THR A 93 5.38 -8.87 3.90
N PHE A 94 6.42 -8.65 3.11
CA PHE A 94 6.33 -8.29 1.69
C PHE A 94 6.56 -9.54 0.82
N TRP A 95 5.61 -9.83 -0.07
CA TRP A 95 5.66 -10.94 -1.02
C TRP A 95 6.19 -10.55 -2.40
N GLY A 96 6.44 -9.25 -2.61
CA GLY A 96 6.99 -8.69 -3.83
C GLY A 96 5.95 -7.93 -4.64
N ARG A 97 6.36 -7.53 -5.84
CA ARG A 97 5.58 -6.69 -6.75
C ARG A 97 4.31 -7.40 -7.20
N SER A 98 3.16 -6.77 -7.02
CA SER A 98 1.87 -7.28 -7.49
C SER A 98 1.59 -6.93 -8.95
N ASP A 99 2.33 -6.00 -9.54
CA ASP A 99 2.25 -5.60 -10.94
C ASP A 99 3.27 -6.30 -11.86
N ALA A 100 4.23 -7.04 -11.28
CA ALA A 100 5.18 -7.85 -12.04
C ALA A 100 4.76 -9.32 -11.96
N VAL A 101 4.07 -9.80 -13.00
CA VAL A 101 3.87 -11.24 -13.20
C VAL A 101 5.20 -11.83 -13.67
N ILE A 102 5.74 -12.80 -12.93
CA ILE A 102 6.83 -13.69 -13.39
C ILE A 102 6.21 -14.88 -14.12
#